data_AF-A0A5C4IZI1-F1
#
_entry.id   AF-A0A5C4IZI1-F1
#
_cell.length_a   1.000
_cell.length_b   1.000
_cell.length_c   1.000
_cell.angle_alpha   90.00
_cell.angle_beta   90.00
_cell.angle_gamma   90.00
#
_symmetry.space_group_name_H-M   'P 1'
#
loop_
_entity.id
_entity.type
_entity.pdbx_description
1 polymer ?
#
loop_
_entity_poly.entity_id
_entity_poly.type
_entity_poly.pdbx_seq_one_letter_code
_entity_poly.pdbx_strand_id
1 'polypeptide(L)'
;MRVNGRLIDRHRFALHFRGGPAGPVLAALRAYENPDGGYGHALEPDLRGEGSQPIPAQHALDFLHEAGADDDPAVTRVGDYLTSITAPGGGVPFVLPSVRDTPHAPWWQTPDDPPGNVNPTGTLAGMLYRAGSDHPWLGPATDFCWRHLEHADAEPGPYDALSILTFLDHVPDQERADAAFTRLRDALAAPVALDPHAAGAQHLPLDFAPHPDGHGRRLFTADVIDAHLDALIDAQDGDGGWDVAFPSWTPITRPEWRGFITVERLRTLRAYGRLKP
;
A
#
# COMPACT_ATOMS: atom_id res chain seq x y z
N MET A 1 12.91 4.24 15.58
CA MET A 1 13.64 3.26 14.73
C MET A 1 14.51 2.23 15.46
N ARG A 2 15.55 2.58 16.23
CA ARG A 2 16.53 1.58 16.74
C ARG A 2 16.01 0.66 17.85
N VAL A 3 15.19 1.18 18.75
CA VAL A 3 14.70 0.44 19.93
C VAL A 3 13.52 -0.48 19.58
N ASN A 4 12.54 0.05 18.83
CA ASN A 4 11.25 -0.61 18.62
C ASN A 4 10.93 -0.93 17.15
N GLY A 5 11.70 -0.42 16.18
CA GLY A 5 11.41 -0.64 14.76
C GLY A 5 11.78 -2.07 14.34
N ARG A 6 10.94 -2.69 13.51
CA ARG A 6 11.27 -3.99 12.89
C ARG A 6 12.58 -3.89 12.12
N LEU A 7 13.24 -5.03 11.96
CA LEU A 7 14.52 -5.09 11.27
C LEU A 7 14.40 -4.57 9.83
N ILE A 8 13.33 -4.94 9.12
CA ILE A 8 13.06 -4.47 7.76
C ILE A 8 12.89 -2.94 7.70
N ASP A 9 12.11 -2.33 8.60
CA ASP A 9 11.94 -0.87 8.63
C ASP A 9 13.24 -0.13 8.98
N ARG A 10 14.09 -0.73 9.82
CA ARG A 10 15.44 -0.19 10.10
C ARG A 10 16.34 -0.23 8.85
N HIS A 11 16.25 -1.28 8.05
CA HIS A 11 16.99 -1.38 6.79
C HIS A 11 16.45 -0.42 5.74
N ARG A 12 15.12 -0.29 5.61
CA ARG A 12 14.46 0.70 4.75
C ARG A 12 14.89 2.13 5.10
N PHE A 13 14.92 2.46 6.40
CA PHE A 13 15.44 3.75 6.86
C PHE A 13 16.91 3.96 6.47
N ALA A 14 17.75 2.94 6.61
CA ALA A 14 19.17 3.05 6.25
C ALA A 14 19.37 3.22 4.74
N LEU A 15 18.62 2.47 3.93
CA LEU A 15 18.59 2.56 2.47
C LEU A 15 18.28 4.00 2.04
N HIS A 16 17.15 4.55 2.49
CA HIS A 16 16.73 5.87 2.05
C HIS A 16 17.54 7.01 2.68
N PHE A 17 17.82 6.97 3.98
CA PHE A 17 18.29 8.14 4.73
C PHE A 17 19.74 8.07 5.19
N ARG A 18 20.46 6.97 4.90
CA ARG A 18 21.87 6.80 5.30
C ARG A 18 22.78 6.24 4.20
N GLY A 19 22.32 6.19 2.95
CA GLY A 19 23.08 5.61 1.84
C GLY A 19 23.38 4.12 2.02
N GLY A 20 22.51 3.40 2.75
CA GLY A 20 22.62 1.96 2.92
C GLY A 20 22.33 1.21 1.62
N PRO A 21 22.91 0.01 1.41
CA PRO A 21 22.61 -0.80 0.23
C PRO A 21 21.20 -1.42 0.31
N ALA A 22 20.68 -1.86 -0.85
CA ALA A 22 19.39 -2.56 -0.97
C ALA A 22 19.39 -3.97 -0.34
N GLY A 23 20.53 -4.68 -0.40
CA GLY A 23 20.65 -6.08 0.02
C GLY A 23 20.08 -6.43 1.40
N PRO A 24 20.33 -5.64 2.47
CA PRO A 24 19.74 -5.87 3.78
C PRO A 24 18.21 -5.79 3.84
N VAL A 25 17.57 -4.95 3.02
CA VAL A 25 16.10 -4.91 2.92
C VAL A 25 15.61 -6.23 2.30
N LEU A 26 16.20 -6.63 1.18
CA LEU A 26 15.86 -7.88 0.48
C LEU A 26 16.08 -9.12 1.35
N ALA A 27 17.19 -9.16 2.10
CA ALA A 27 17.49 -10.26 3.00
C ALA A 27 16.47 -10.36 4.15
N ALA A 28 16.01 -9.23 4.69
CA ALA A 28 14.98 -9.21 5.71
C ALA A 28 13.60 -9.60 5.13
N LEU A 29 13.26 -9.12 3.92
CA LEU A 29 12.01 -9.44 3.23
C LEU A 29 11.85 -10.95 2.99
N ARG A 30 12.91 -11.65 2.60
CA ARG A 30 12.89 -13.11 2.35
C ARG A 30 12.40 -13.94 3.54
N ALA A 31 12.52 -13.44 4.77
CA ALA A 31 12.02 -14.15 5.95
C ALA A 31 10.49 -14.12 6.08
N TYR A 32 9.80 -13.29 5.30
CA TYR A 32 8.34 -13.18 5.26
C TYR A 32 7.71 -13.95 4.09
N GLU A 33 8.52 -14.40 3.13
CA GLU A 33 8.07 -15.13 1.95
C GLU A 33 7.74 -16.59 2.28
N ASN A 34 6.66 -17.11 1.71
CA ASN A 34 6.23 -18.50 1.83
C ASN A 34 6.52 -19.31 0.56
N PRO A 35 6.54 -20.66 0.63
CA PRO A 35 6.81 -21.51 -0.53
C PRO A 35 5.85 -21.36 -1.71
N ASP A 36 4.66 -20.79 -1.50
CA ASP A 36 3.66 -20.52 -2.53
C ASP A 36 3.91 -19.22 -3.30
N GLY A 37 4.96 -18.46 -2.95
CA GLY A 37 5.30 -17.16 -3.53
C GLY A 37 4.58 -15.97 -2.88
N GLY A 38 3.67 -16.23 -1.95
CA GLY A 38 2.99 -15.22 -1.15
C GLY A 38 3.78 -14.84 0.11
N TYR A 39 3.20 -13.94 0.90
CA TYR A 39 3.84 -13.36 2.08
C TYR A 39 2.92 -13.38 3.29
N GLY A 40 3.51 -13.57 4.47
CA GLY A 40 2.81 -13.60 5.77
C GLY A 40 3.71 -13.08 6.89
N HIS A 41 3.62 -13.71 8.07
CA HIS A 41 4.55 -13.50 9.20
C HIS A 41 4.59 -12.06 9.73
N ALA A 42 3.45 -11.37 9.73
CA ALA A 42 3.32 -9.98 10.13
C ALA A 42 4.15 -8.97 9.30
N LEU A 43 4.32 -9.27 8.00
CA LEU A 43 4.83 -8.27 7.06
C LEU A 43 3.90 -7.04 7.02
N GLU A 44 2.60 -7.28 6.95
CA GLU A 44 1.55 -6.38 7.39
C GLU A 44 1.36 -6.59 8.91
N PRO A 45 1.67 -5.60 9.77
CA PRO A 45 1.67 -5.81 11.23
C PRO A 45 0.36 -6.34 11.83
N ASP A 46 -0.80 -6.04 11.26
CA ASP A 46 -2.10 -6.45 11.79
C ASP A 46 -2.51 -7.89 11.44
N LEU A 47 -1.81 -8.55 10.52
CA LEU A 47 -1.95 -9.96 10.14
C LEU A 47 -0.79 -10.79 10.70
N ARG A 48 -0.97 -11.47 11.85
CA ARG A 48 0.13 -12.19 12.53
C ARG A 48 0.36 -13.61 12.05
N GLY A 49 -0.57 -14.16 11.27
CA GLY A 49 -0.46 -15.51 10.73
C GLY A 49 0.74 -15.70 9.81
N GLU A 50 1.25 -16.91 9.80
CA GLU A 50 2.31 -17.37 8.90
C GLU A 50 1.83 -17.50 7.45
N GLY A 51 0.53 -17.74 7.24
CA GLY A 51 -0.03 -18.00 5.92
C GLY A 51 0.01 -16.78 5.00
N SER A 52 0.15 -17.04 3.70
CA SER A 52 0.16 -16.01 2.67
C SER A 52 -1.17 -15.27 2.59
N GLN A 53 -1.12 -13.93 2.51
CA GLN A 53 -2.29 -13.08 2.32
C GLN A 53 -2.06 -12.04 1.19
N PRO A 54 -3.11 -11.55 0.52
CA PRO A 54 -3.02 -10.57 -0.56
C PRO A 54 -2.30 -9.26 -0.17
N ILE A 55 -2.63 -8.71 1.01
CA ILE A 55 -2.08 -7.42 1.46
C ILE A 55 -0.58 -7.51 1.85
N PRO A 56 -0.10 -8.54 2.56
CA PRO A 56 1.33 -8.78 2.68
C PRO A 56 2.07 -8.90 1.34
N ALA A 57 1.48 -9.52 0.31
CA ALA A 57 2.09 -9.56 -1.02
C ALA A 57 2.25 -8.16 -1.63
N GLN A 58 1.28 -7.26 -1.39
CA GLN A 58 1.40 -5.84 -1.73
C GLN A 58 2.58 -5.17 -1.01
N HIS A 59 2.73 -5.36 0.31
CA HIS A 59 3.88 -4.84 1.06
C HIS A 59 5.22 -5.36 0.51
N ALA A 60 5.27 -6.62 0.07
CA ALA A 60 6.47 -7.19 -0.52
C ALA A 60 6.85 -6.50 -1.83
N LEU A 61 5.90 -6.25 -2.72
CA LEU A 61 6.13 -5.51 -3.97
C LEU A 61 6.62 -4.08 -3.71
N ASP A 62 6.10 -3.41 -2.69
CA ASP A 62 6.59 -2.08 -2.29
C ASP A 62 8.03 -2.12 -1.79
N PHE A 63 8.39 -3.11 -0.97
CA PHE A 63 9.75 -3.23 -0.45
C PHE A 63 10.77 -3.64 -1.54
N LEU A 64 10.35 -4.44 -2.51
CA LEU A 64 11.14 -4.77 -3.69
C LEU A 64 11.39 -3.50 -4.54
N HIS A 65 10.34 -2.73 -4.82
CA HIS A 65 10.44 -1.49 -5.58
C HIS A 65 11.32 -0.45 -4.87
N GLU A 66 11.14 -0.25 -3.56
CA GLU A 66 11.99 0.64 -2.75
C GLU A 66 13.48 0.28 -2.82
N ALA A 67 13.77 -1.03 -2.89
CA ALA A 67 15.11 -1.57 -3.01
C ALA A 67 15.66 -1.54 -4.44
N GLY A 68 14.89 -1.07 -5.42
CA GLY A 68 15.25 -1.07 -6.84
C GLY A 68 15.33 -2.47 -7.43
N ALA A 69 14.51 -3.40 -6.92
CA ALA A 69 14.53 -4.82 -7.23
C ALA A 69 13.25 -5.27 -7.97
N ASP A 70 12.77 -4.43 -8.89
CA ASP A 70 11.59 -4.71 -9.72
C ASP A 70 11.79 -5.92 -10.67
N ASP A 71 13.05 -6.29 -10.94
CA ASP A 71 13.44 -7.49 -11.70
C ASP A 71 13.75 -8.73 -10.84
N ASP A 72 13.56 -8.65 -9.51
CA ASP A 72 13.77 -9.81 -8.63
C ASP A 72 12.77 -10.92 -8.97
N PRO A 73 13.19 -12.19 -9.05
CA PRO A 73 12.29 -13.32 -9.28
C PRO A 73 11.11 -13.42 -8.30
N ALA A 74 11.17 -12.76 -7.14
CA ALA A 74 10.06 -12.63 -6.20
C ALA A 74 8.83 -11.96 -6.83
N VAL A 75 9.02 -11.00 -7.74
CA VAL A 75 7.91 -10.32 -8.44
C VAL A 75 7.09 -11.33 -9.25
N THR A 76 7.76 -12.21 -10.01
CA THR A 76 7.09 -13.30 -10.74
C THR A 76 6.37 -14.27 -9.79
N ARG A 77 7.01 -14.65 -8.67
CA ARG A 77 6.40 -15.57 -7.69
C ARG A 77 5.17 -14.97 -7.01
N VAL A 78 5.14 -13.65 -6.79
CA VAL A 78 3.91 -12.97 -6.37
C VAL A 78 2.82 -13.14 -7.44
N GLY A 79 3.14 -12.98 -8.73
CA GLY A 79 2.20 -13.26 -9.82
C GLY A 79 1.64 -14.69 -9.80
N ASP A 80 2.49 -15.69 -9.56
CA ASP A 80 2.09 -17.10 -9.41
C ASP A 80 1.14 -17.29 -8.22
N TYR A 81 1.49 -16.71 -7.06
CA TYR A 81 0.65 -16.72 -5.87
C TYR A 81 -0.73 -16.10 -6.14
N LEU A 82 -0.77 -14.90 -6.73
CA LEU A 82 -2.01 -14.19 -7.02
C LEU A 82 -2.90 -14.98 -7.98
N THR A 83 -2.31 -15.67 -8.95
CA THR A 83 -3.04 -16.59 -9.84
C THR A 83 -3.72 -17.70 -9.06
N SER A 84 -3.04 -18.27 -8.07
CA SER A 84 -3.57 -19.39 -7.27
C SER A 84 -4.76 -19.01 -6.39
N ILE A 85 -4.92 -17.72 -6.07
CA ILE A 85 -5.97 -17.20 -5.19
C ILE A 85 -7.00 -16.31 -5.89
N THR A 86 -6.93 -16.21 -7.23
CA THR A 86 -7.84 -15.36 -8.00
C THR A 86 -9.27 -15.91 -7.93
N ALA A 87 -10.19 -15.05 -7.48
CA ALA A 87 -11.61 -15.37 -7.40
C ALA A 87 -12.26 -15.32 -8.79
N PRO A 88 -13.48 -15.90 -8.94
CA PRO A 88 -14.28 -15.70 -10.14
C PRO A 88 -14.42 -14.21 -10.47
N GLY A 89 -14.15 -13.85 -11.73
CA GLY A 89 -14.16 -12.47 -12.19
C GLY A 89 -12.79 -11.79 -12.20
N GLY A 90 -11.71 -12.45 -11.79
CA GLY A 90 -10.33 -12.04 -12.10
C GLY A 90 -9.62 -11.19 -11.05
N GLY A 91 -10.31 -10.77 -9.99
CA GLY A 91 -9.69 -10.12 -8.83
C GLY A 91 -9.33 -11.12 -7.73
N VAL A 92 -8.49 -10.68 -6.80
CA VAL A 92 -8.19 -11.44 -5.57
C VAL A 92 -9.04 -10.94 -4.39
N PRO A 93 -9.32 -11.79 -3.40
CA PRO A 93 -9.97 -11.37 -2.15
C PRO A 93 -9.22 -10.25 -1.43
N PHE A 94 -9.93 -9.50 -0.58
CA PHE A 94 -9.31 -8.56 0.37
C PHE A 94 -8.35 -9.29 1.33
N VAL A 95 -8.81 -10.43 1.86
CA VAL A 95 -8.07 -11.36 2.69
C VAL A 95 -8.63 -12.77 2.46
N LEU A 96 -7.81 -13.82 2.63
CA LEU A 96 -8.23 -15.21 2.45
C LEU A 96 -8.90 -15.75 3.72
N PRO A 97 -9.80 -16.76 3.60
CA PRO A 97 -10.47 -17.40 4.75
C PRO A 97 -9.53 -17.90 5.86
N SER A 98 -8.30 -18.30 5.49
CA SER A 98 -7.25 -18.75 6.40
C SER A 98 -6.85 -17.71 7.46
N VAL A 99 -7.16 -16.42 7.27
CA VAL A 99 -6.89 -15.40 8.29
C VAL A 99 -7.57 -15.70 9.62
N ARG A 100 -8.76 -16.31 9.57
CA ARG A 100 -9.57 -16.59 10.77
C ARG A 100 -8.96 -17.64 11.69
N ASP A 101 -8.02 -18.43 11.18
CA ASP A 101 -7.33 -19.49 11.92
C ASP A 101 -6.07 -18.99 12.64
N THR A 102 -5.71 -17.70 12.48
CA THR A 102 -4.50 -17.11 13.04
C THR A 102 -4.79 -15.77 13.73
N PRO A 103 -3.91 -15.27 14.62
CA PRO A 103 -4.13 -13.97 15.25
C PRO A 103 -4.12 -12.83 14.23
N HIS A 104 -5.17 -12.00 14.22
CA HIS A 104 -5.34 -10.86 13.32
C HIS A 104 -6.13 -9.74 14.00
N ALA A 105 -5.99 -8.52 13.50
CA ALA A 105 -6.84 -7.41 13.91
C ALA A 105 -8.32 -7.66 13.53
N PRO A 106 -9.28 -7.16 14.33
CA PRO A 106 -10.70 -7.51 14.15
C PRO A 106 -11.31 -7.05 12.82
N TRP A 107 -10.70 -6.10 12.11
CA TRP A 107 -11.14 -5.65 10.79
C TRP A 107 -10.74 -6.56 9.62
N TRP A 108 -9.83 -7.52 9.84
CA TRP A 108 -9.46 -8.52 8.83
C TRP A 108 -10.49 -9.65 8.78
N GLN A 109 -11.63 -9.38 8.16
CA GLN A 109 -12.74 -10.32 8.04
C GLN A 109 -13.04 -10.66 6.59
N THR A 110 -13.53 -11.87 6.38
CA THR A 110 -13.94 -12.38 5.07
C THR A 110 -14.98 -13.47 5.23
N PRO A 111 -15.92 -13.66 4.28
CA PRO A 111 -16.73 -14.88 4.19
C PRO A 111 -15.88 -16.12 3.83
N ASP A 112 -16.49 -17.30 3.82
CA ASP A 112 -15.82 -18.56 3.45
C ASP A 112 -15.40 -18.62 1.98
N ASP A 113 -16.18 -18.00 1.10
CA ASP A 113 -15.92 -17.88 -0.33
C ASP A 113 -15.90 -16.38 -0.72
N PRO A 114 -14.79 -15.68 -0.48
CA PRO A 114 -14.71 -14.26 -0.78
C PRO A 114 -14.67 -13.96 -2.28
N PRO A 115 -15.42 -12.94 -2.74
CA PRO A 115 -15.29 -12.45 -4.10
C PRO A 115 -13.96 -11.70 -4.28
N GLY A 116 -13.60 -11.44 -5.54
CA GLY A 116 -12.54 -10.49 -5.85
C GLY A 116 -12.90 -9.09 -5.33
N ASN A 117 -11.91 -8.37 -4.80
CA ASN A 117 -12.06 -7.03 -4.27
C ASN A 117 -11.10 -6.06 -4.99
N VAL A 118 -11.55 -4.82 -5.26
CA VAL A 118 -10.70 -3.79 -5.86
C VAL A 118 -9.50 -3.48 -4.97
N ASN A 119 -9.66 -3.48 -3.65
CA ASN A 119 -8.57 -3.51 -2.69
C ASN A 119 -8.32 -4.96 -2.24
N PRO A 120 -7.17 -5.59 -2.57
CA PRO A 120 -5.95 -4.98 -3.15
C PRO A 120 -5.71 -5.22 -4.63
N THR A 121 -6.66 -5.78 -5.40
CA THR A 121 -6.42 -6.15 -6.82
C THR A 121 -5.85 -4.99 -7.66
N GLY A 122 -6.40 -3.79 -7.54
CA GLY A 122 -5.94 -2.60 -8.27
C GLY A 122 -4.50 -2.23 -7.90
N THR A 123 -4.20 -2.15 -6.61
CA THR A 123 -2.85 -1.91 -6.10
C THR A 123 -1.85 -2.93 -6.62
N LEU A 124 -2.17 -4.22 -6.50
CA LEU A 124 -1.29 -5.32 -6.93
C LEU A 124 -1.04 -5.28 -8.44
N ALA A 125 -2.08 -5.08 -9.25
CA ALA A 125 -1.95 -4.94 -10.70
C ALA A 125 -1.11 -3.71 -11.07
N GLY A 126 -1.37 -2.55 -10.44
CA GLY A 126 -0.59 -1.34 -10.65
C GLY A 126 0.88 -1.50 -10.28
N MET A 127 1.19 -2.16 -9.16
CA MET A 127 2.56 -2.42 -8.74
C MET A 127 3.30 -3.41 -9.64
N LEU A 128 2.62 -4.44 -10.14
CA LEU A 128 3.21 -5.36 -11.12
C LEU A 128 3.47 -4.66 -12.47
N TYR A 129 2.57 -3.77 -12.92
CA TYR A 129 2.83 -2.94 -14.09
C TYR A 129 3.99 -1.96 -13.87
N ARG A 130 4.08 -1.34 -12.68
CA ARG A 130 5.20 -0.47 -12.27
C ARG A 130 6.53 -1.22 -12.36
N ALA A 131 6.55 -2.49 -11.93
CA ALA A 131 7.72 -3.35 -12.01
C ALA A 131 8.06 -3.82 -13.44
N GLY A 132 7.23 -3.48 -14.44
CA GLY A 132 7.40 -3.94 -15.82
C GLY A 132 7.08 -5.42 -16.02
N SER A 133 6.30 -6.02 -15.12
CA SER A 133 5.90 -7.43 -15.20
C SER A 133 5.01 -7.68 -16.42
N ASP A 134 5.21 -8.81 -17.08
CA ASP A 134 4.37 -9.36 -18.15
C ASP A 134 3.57 -10.58 -17.68
N HIS A 135 3.47 -10.79 -16.35
CA HIS A 135 2.88 -11.98 -15.77
C HIS A 135 1.40 -12.15 -16.21
N PRO A 136 0.96 -13.36 -16.65
CA PRO A 136 -0.38 -13.57 -17.21
C PRO A 136 -1.56 -13.17 -16.32
N TRP A 137 -1.36 -13.16 -14.99
CA TRP A 137 -2.35 -12.69 -14.01
C TRP A 137 -2.81 -11.24 -14.25
N LEU A 138 -1.96 -10.39 -14.84
CA LEU A 138 -2.30 -9.00 -15.14
C LEU A 138 -3.50 -8.86 -16.07
N GLY A 139 -3.73 -9.81 -16.99
CA GLY A 139 -4.89 -9.78 -17.89
C GLY A 139 -6.23 -9.78 -17.14
N PRO A 140 -6.60 -10.88 -16.44
CA PRO A 140 -7.86 -10.95 -15.70
C PRO A 140 -7.98 -9.90 -14.58
N ALA A 141 -6.87 -9.53 -13.92
CA ALA A 141 -6.88 -8.48 -12.89
C ALA A 141 -7.19 -7.09 -13.47
N THR A 142 -6.62 -6.76 -14.63
CA THR A 142 -6.88 -5.51 -15.34
C THR A 142 -8.31 -5.42 -15.82
N ASP A 143 -8.83 -6.51 -16.38
CA ASP A 143 -10.23 -6.60 -16.78
C ASP A 143 -11.17 -6.44 -15.57
N PHE A 144 -10.81 -6.99 -14.41
CA PHE A 144 -11.55 -6.81 -13.17
C PHE A 144 -11.57 -5.34 -12.73
N CYS A 145 -10.42 -4.67 -12.70
CA CYS A 145 -10.31 -3.26 -12.34
C CYS A 145 -11.11 -2.36 -13.28
N TRP A 146 -11.02 -2.58 -14.61
CA TRP A 146 -11.79 -1.80 -15.56
C TRP A 146 -13.30 -1.99 -15.41
N ARG A 147 -13.75 -3.24 -15.23
CA ARG A 147 -15.16 -3.50 -14.90
C ARG A 147 -15.56 -2.73 -13.66
N HIS A 148 -14.77 -2.80 -12.58
CA HIS A 148 -15.07 -2.07 -11.35
C HIS A 148 -15.25 -0.55 -11.59
N LEU A 149 -14.36 0.07 -12.37
CA LEU A 149 -14.40 1.51 -12.69
C LEU A 149 -15.57 1.92 -13.60
N GLU A 150 -16.14 0.99 -14.36
CA GLU A 150 -17.27 1.22 -15.27
C GLU A 150 -18.63 1.18 -14.55
N HIS A 151 -18.69 0.65 -13.32
CA HIS A 151 -19.92 0.63 -12.54
C HIS A 151 -20.13 1.98 -11.83
N ALA A 152 -21.10 2.75 -12.33
CA ALA A 152 -21.32 4.16 -11.98
C ALA A 152 -21.81 4.44 -10.54
N ASP A 153 -22.16 3.42 -9.76
CA ASP A 153 -22.72 3.55 -8.41
C ASP A 153 -21.69 3.28 -7.29
N ALA A 154 -20.42 3.06 -7.62
CA ALA A 154 -19.39 2.84 -6.62
C ALA A 154 -18.97 4.18 -5.98
N GLU A 155 -19.37 4.40 -4.73
CA GLU A 155 -18.70 5.35 -3.83
C GLU A 155 -17.55 4.61 -3.14
N PRO A 156 -16.30 4.70 -3.65
CA PRO A 156 -15.20 3.91 -3.12
C PRO A 156 -14.88 4.35 -1.69
N GLY A 157 -14.64 3.37 -0.81
CA GLY A 157 -13.98 3.64 0.45
C GLY A 157 -12.56 4.17 0.24
N PRO A 158 -11.89 4.69 1.28
CA PRO A 158 -10.55 5.27 1.14
C PRO A 158 -9.52 4.27 0.59
N TYR A 159 -9.54 3.01 1.06
CA TYR A 159 -8.62 1.99 0.55
C TYR A 159 -8.92 1.54 -0.89
N ASP A 160 -10.19 1.54 -1.29
CA ASP A 160 -10.57 1.27 -2.68
C ASP A 160 -10.06 2.39 -3.59
N ALA A 161 -10.21 3.65 -3.16
CA ALA A 161 -9.70 4.80 -3.89
C ALA A 161 -8.18 4.77 -4.04
N LEU A 162 -7.43 4.43 -2.97
CA LEU A 162 -5.96 4.25 -3.04
C LEU A 162 -5.56 3.13 -4.02
N SER A 163 -6.30 2.02 -4.01
CA SER A 163 -6.07 0.90 -4.92
C SER A 163 -6.33 1.28 -6.38
N ILE A 164 -7.43 2.01 -6.63
CA ILE A 164 -7.79 2.53 -7.95
C ILE A 164 -6.72 3.51 -8.44
N LEU A 165 -6.27 4.45 -7.61
CA LEU A 165 -5.25 5.43 -8.01
C LEU A 165 -3.94 4.75 -8.40
N THR A 166 -3.49 3.76 -7.61
CA THR A 166 -2.28 2.98 -7.93
C THR A 166 -2.42 2.23 -9.26
N PHE A 167 -3.59 1.66 -9.54
CA PHE A 167 -3.87 1.03 -10.83
C PHE A 167 -3.79 2.02 -11.99
N LEU A 168 -4.47 3.18 -11.87
CA LEU A 168 -4.50 4.21 -12.91
C LEU A 168 -3.11 4.81 -13.17
N ASP A 169 -2.28 4.95 -12.15
CA ASP A 169 -0.89 5.44 -12.26
C ASP A 169 0.02 4.55 -13.11
N HIS A 170 -0.31 3.27 -13.28
CA HIS A 170 0.62 2.29 -13.85
C HIS A 170 0.04 1.40 -14.95
N VAL A 171 -1.27 1.35 -15.16
CA VAL A 171 -1.87 0.56 -16.24
C VAL A 171 -1.37 1.02 -17.63
N PRO A 172 -1.09 0.13 -18.60
CA PRO A 172 -0.48 0.52 -19.87
C PRO A 172 -1.29 1.53 -20.71
N ASP A 173 -2.62 1.45 -20.67
CA ASP A 173 -3.51 2.37 -21.41
C ASP A 173 -3.74 3.66 -20.61
N GLN A 174 -2.76 4.58 -20.69
CA GLN A 174 -2.77 5.84 -19.94
C GLN A 174 -3.86 6.82 -20.42
N GLU A 175 -4.26 6.78 -21.69
CA GLU A 175 -5.37 7.60 -22.18
C GLU A 175 -6.69 7.19 -21.53
N ARG A 176 -6.95 5.87 -21.45
CA ARG A 176 -8.12 5.34 -20.72
C ARG A 176 -8.04 5.63 -19.23
N ALA A 177 -6.84 5.54 -18.64
CA ALA A 177 -6.63 5.85 -17.22
C ALA A 177 -6.97 7.31 -16.90
N ASP A 178 -6.47 8.25 -17.71
CA ASP A 178 -6.75 9.69 -17.55
C ASP A 178 -8.24 10.02 -17.71
N ALA A 179 -8.90 9.38 -18.69
CA ALA A 179 -10.34 9.54 -18.90
C ALA A 179 -11.15 9.00 -17.70
N ALA A 180 -10.78 7.83 -17.17
CA ALA A 180 -11.41 7.24 -16.00
C ALA A 180 -11.19 8.08 -14.74
N PHE A 181 -9.97 8.56 -14.50
CA PHE A 181 -9.66 9.47 -13.40
C PHE A 181 -10.49 10.75 -13.49
N THR A 182 -10.54 11.38 -14.66
CA THR A 182 -11.30 12.62 -14.86
C THR A 182 -12.78 12.43 -14.51
N ARG A 183 -13.36 11.30 -14.90
CA ARG A 183 -14.75 10.93 -14.59
C ARG A 183 -14.97 10.66 -13.10
N LEU A 184 -14.01 10.03 -12.43
CA LEU A 184 -14.15 9.55 -11.04
C LEU A 184 -13.52 10.48 -9.99
N ARG A 185 -12.93 11.60 -10.41
CA ARG A 185 -12.13 12.49 -9.55
C ARG A 185 -12.82 12.84 -8.24
N ASP A 186 -14.08 13.27 -8.30
CA ASP A 186 -14.82 13.70 -7.11
C ASP A 186 -15.13 12.51 -6.18
N ALA A 187 -15.47 11.35 -6.74
CA ALA A 187 -15.70 10.13 -5.96
C ALA A 187 -14.42 9.63 -5.28
N LEU A 188 -13.27 9.75 -5.94
CA LEU A 188 -11.96 9.38 -5.39
C LEU A 188 -11.49 10.34 -4.28
N ALA A 189 -11.91 11.62 -4.34
CA ALA A 189 -11.61 12.62 -3.32
C ALA A 189 -12.59 12.61 -2.14
N ALA A 190 -13.81 12.09 -2.33
CA ALA A 190 -14.87 12.08 -1.32
C ALA A 190 -14.48 11.46 0.04
N PRO A 191 -13.70 10.36 0.15
CA PRO A 191 -13.36 9.78 1.44
C PRO A 191 -12.21 10.50 2.18
N VAL A 192 -11.71 11.63 1.66
CA VAL A 192 -10.53 12.33 2.20
C VAL A 192 -10.94 13.44 3.16
N ALA A 193 -10.42 13.42 4.38
CA ALA A 193 -10.58 14.52 5.32
C ALA A 193 -9.61 15.66 4.97
N LEU A 194 -10.13 16.87 4.75
CA LEU A 194 -9.34 18.05 4.37
C LEU A 194 -8.89 18.92 5.55
N ASP A 195 -9.36 18.61 6.76
CA ASP A 195 -8.83 19.21 8.00
C ASP A 195 -7.54 18.48 8.41
N PRO A 196 -6.37 19.15 8.38
CA PRO A 196 -5.09 18.53 8.75
C PRO A 196 -5.03 18.04 10.20
N HIS A 197 -5.95 18.49 11.05
CA HIS A 197 -6.05 18.12 12.46
C HIS A 197 -7.26 17.22 12.75
N ALA A 198 -7.88 16.65 11.72
CA ALA A 198 -9.00 15.73 11.88
C ALA A 198 -8.63 14.57 12.82
N ALA A 199 -9.46 14.34 13.83
CA ALA A 199 -9.23 13.30 14.82
C ALA A 199 -9.71 11.92 14.35
N GLY A 200 -9.03 10.87 14.83
CA GLY A 200 -9.38 9.48 14.56
C GLY A 200 -8.74 8.91 13.29
N ALA A 201 -9.20 7.73 12.88
CA ALA A 201 -8.67 6.99 11.72
C ALA A 201 -9.18 7.57 10.40
N GLN A 202 -8.89 8.85 10.15
CA GLN A 202 -9.17 9.54 8.90
C GLN A 202 -8.05 9.30 7.89
N HIS A 203 -8.37 9.37 6.60
CA HIS A 203 -7.37 9.45 5.56
C HIS A 203 -7.22 10.90 5.09
N LEU A 204 -5.96 11.32 4.97
CA LEU A 204 -5.58 12.70 4.65
C LEU A 204 -4.99 12.78 3.22
N PRO A 205 -4.94 13.96 2.61
CA PRO A 205 -4.37 14.17 1.28
C PRO A 205 -3.01 13.53 1.04
N LEU A 206 -2.12 13.50 2.05
CA LEU A 206 -0.79 12.90 1.92
C LEU A 206 -0.79 11.37 1.89
N ASP A 207 -1.88 10.71 2.29
CA ASP A 207 -2.04 9.26 2.11
C ASP A 207 -2.33 8.94 0.63
N PHE A 208 -3.01 9.85 -0.06
CA PHE A 208 -3.37 9.76 -1.48
C PHE A 208 -2.32 10.36 -2.41
N ALA A 209 -1.53 11.33 -1.93
CA ALA A 209 -0.50 12.03 -2.68
C ALA A 209 0.85 12.01 -1.95
N PRO A 210 1.46 10.83 -1.71
CA PRO A 210 2.75 10.74 -1.02
C PRO A 210 3.92 11.26 -1.87
N HIS A 211 3.73 11.47 -3.18
CA HIS A 211 4.68 12.04 -4.14
C HIS A 211 4.04 13.20 -4.92
N PRO A 212 4.79 14.20 -5.41
CA PRO A 212 4.28 15.28 -6.26
C PRO A 212 3.79 14.86 -7.66
N ASP A 213 3.76 13.56 -7.96
CA ASP A 213 3.33 13.01 -9.26
C ASP A 213 2.10 12.09 -9.09
N GLY A 214 1.55 11.60 -10.20
CA GLY A 214 0.45 10.64 -10.21
C GLY A 214 -0.96 11.25 -10.09
N HIS A 215 -1.96 10.40 -10.24
CA HIS A 215 -3.37 10.76 -10.20
C HIS A 215 -3.80 11.27 -8.82
N GLY A 216 -3.29 10.67 -7.75
CA GLY A 216 -3.61 11.07 -6.38
C GLY A 216 -3.23 12.52 -6.09
N ARG A 217 -2.08 12.99 -6.59
CA ARG A 217 -1.66 14.40 -6.47
C ARG A 217 -2.65 15.36 -7.15
N ARG A 218 -3.26 14.98 -8.27
CA ARG A 218 -4.21 15.81 -9.05
C ARG A 218 -5.55 16.00 -8.33
N LEU A 219 -5.82 15.27 -7.25
CA LEU A 219 -7.03 15.46 -6.43
C LEU A 219 -7.00 16.79 -5.64
N PHE A 220 -5.81 17.30 -5.30
CA PHE A 220 -5.68 18.41 -4.34
C PHE A 220 -4.96 19.63 -4.92
N THR A 221 -5.25 20.81 -4.38
CA THR A 221 -4.50 22.03 -4.70
C THR A 221 -3.11 22.02 -4.03
N ALA A 222 -2.21 22.90 -4.48
CA ALA A 222 -0.91 23.08 -3.81
C ALA A 222 -1.08 23.49 -2.34
N ASP A 223 -1.94 24.46 -2.05
CA ASP A 223 -2.19 24.95 -0.70
C ASP A 223 -2.68 23.85 0.26
N VAL A 224 -3.54 22.94 -0.22
CA VAL A 224 -3.99 21.78 0.58
C VAL A 224 -2.82 20.86 0.90
N ILE A 225 -1.96 20.56 -0.08
CA ILE A 225 -0.79 19.71 0.14
C ILE A 225 0.20 20.39 1.10
N ASP A 226 0.49 21.67 0.91
CA ASP A 226 1.42 22.41 1.77
C ASP A 226 0.94 22.47 3.22
N ALA A 227 -0.35 22.73 3.45
CA ALA A 227 -0.94 22.72 4.79
C ALA A 227 -0.83 21.35 5.47
N HIS A 228 -1.02 20.25 4.72
CA HIS A 228 -0.87 18.90 5.27
C HIS A 228 0.60 18.52 5.49
N LEU A 229 1.53 19.04 4.68
CA LEU A 229 2.97 18.87 4.91
C LEU A 229 3.43 19.61 6.17
N ASP A 230 2.93 20.83 6.42
CA ASP A 230 3.16 21.57 7.67
C ASP A 230 2.65 20.76 8.87
N ALA A 231 1.38 20.33 8.82
CA ALA A 231 0.79 19.53 9.89
C ALA A 231 1.53 18.20 10.12
N LEU A 232 2.01 17.56 9.06
CA LEU A 232 2.81 16.35 9.17
C LEU A 232 4.14 16.61 9.90
N ILE A 233 4.82 17.72 9.62
CA ILE A 233 6.06 18.11 10.32
C ILE A 233 5.79 18.36 11.80
N ASP A 234 4.72 19.11 12.10
CA ASP A 234 4.35 19.48 13.48
C ASP A 234 3.88 18.26 14.31
N ALA A 235 3.37 17.22 13.65
CA ALA A 235 2.95 15.97 14.29
C ALA A 235 4.12 15.01 14.66
N GLN A 236 5.37 15.37 14.37
CA GLN A 236 6.52 14.53 14.71
C GLN A 236 6.72 14.45 16.24
N ASP A 237 6.79 13.23 16.77
CA ASP A 237 7.06 13.00 18.19
C ASP A 237 8.52 13.34 18.55
N GLY A 238 8.78 13.57 19.84
CA GLY A 238 10.12 13.88 20.35
C GLY A 238 11.18 12.78 20.14
N ASP A 239 10.77 11.55 19.79
CA ASP A 239 11.67 10.46 19.38
C ASP A 239 12.02 10.47 17.88
N GLY A 240 11.49 11.46 17.14
CA GLY A 240 11.66 11.65 15.70
C GLY A 240 10.73 10.79 14.83
N GLY A 241 9.82 10.03 15.43
CA GLY A 241 8.83 9.20 14.71
C GLY A 241 7.46 9.86 14.61
N TRP A 242 6.53 9.14 13.98
CA TRP A 242 5.10 9.45 13.96
C TRP A 242 4.31 8.30 14.55
N ASP A 243 3.20 8.63 15.20
CA ASP A 243 2.24 7.63 15.67
C ASP A 243 1.24 7.24 14.59
N VAL A 244 0.49 6.16 14.84
CA VAL A 244 -0.62 5.74 13.99
C VAL A 244 -1.94 6.36 14.45
N ALA A 245 -2.74 6.81 13.50
CA ALA A 245 -4.07 7.37 13.75
C ALA A 245 -5.17 6.31 13.89
N PHE A 246 -4.83 5.05 13.62
CA PHE A 246 -5.75 3.90 13.70
C PHE A 246 -5.56 3.08 14.98
N PRO A 247 -6.59 2.34 15.42
CA PRO A 247 -6.52 1.54 16.65
C PRO A 247 -5.39 0.51 16.60
N SER A 248 -4.74 0.28 17.73
CA SER A 248 -3.86 -0.87 17.93
C SER A 248 -4.62 -1.97 18.64
N TRP A 249 -4.76 -3.15 18.02
CA TRP A 249 -5.50 -4.27 18.60
C TRP A 249 -4.66 -5.15 19.54
N THR A 250 -3.33 -5.03 19.47
CA THR A 250 -2.38 -5.75 20.34
C THR A 250 -1.15 -4.87 20.64
N PRO A 251 -0.47 -5.01 21.79
CA PRO A 251 0.63 -4.10 22.18
C PRO A 251 1.79 -4.00 21.20
N ILE A 252 2.04 -5.05 20.40
CA ILE A 252 3.18 -5.11 19.49
C ILE A 252 2.94 -4.38 18.16
N THR A 253 1.69 -4.20 17.72
CA THR A 253 1.45 -3.64 16.38
C THR A 253 1.69 -2.14 16.31
N ARG A 254 1.45 -1.40 17.40
CA ARG A 254 1.79 0.03 17.45
C ARG A 254 3.27 0.31 17.15
N PRO A 255 4.27 -0.27 17.87
CA PRO A 255 5.66 0.00 17.56
C PRO A 255 6.10 -0.48 16.17
N GLU A 256 5.55 -1.58 15.67
CA GLU A 256 5.85 -2.09 14.32
C GLU A 256 5.33 -1.13 13.24
N TRP A 257 4.08 -0.70 13.34
CA TRP A 257 3.51 0.29 12.45
C TRP A 257 4.20 1.65 12.56
N ARG A 258 4.56 2.11 13.76
CA ARG A 258 5.35 3.35 13.94
C ARG A 258 6.66 3.28 13.16
N GLY A 259 7.33 2.13 13.16
CA GLY A 259 8.53 1.89 12.37
C GLY A 259 8.29 2.08 10.88
N PHE A 260 7.26 1.42 10.35
CA PHE A 260 6.84 1.51 8.96
C PHE A 260 6.43 2.94 8.56
N ILE A 261 5.49 3.56 9.30
CA ILE A 261 4.94 4.87 8.96
C ILE A 261 5.98 5.97 9.08
N THR A 262 6.94 5.85 10.01
CA THR A 262 8.05 6.82 10.10
C THR A 262 8.86 6.84 8.81
N VAL A 263 9.13 5.69 8.20
CA VAL A 263 9.82 5.63 6.90
C VAL A 263 8.94 6.26 5.82
N GLU A 264 7.65 5.93 5.77
CA GLU A 264 6.71 6.51 4.80
C GLU A 264 6.63 8.04 4.89
N ARG A 265 6.40 8.59 6.08
CA ARG A 265 6.30 10.05 6.28
C ARG A 265 7.59 10.76 5.91
N LEU A 266 8.75 10.21 6.23
CA LEU A 266 10.02 10.77 5.80
C LEU A 266 10.22 10.70 4.28
N ARG A 267 9.77 9.63 3.62
CA ARG A 267 9.81 9.52 2.15
C ARG A 267 8.90 10.57 1.50
N THR A 268 7.69 10.76 2.02
CA THR A 268 6.78 11.83 1.58
C THR A 268 7.42 13.21 1.74
N LEU A 269 7.94 13.52 2.94
CA LEU A 269 8.61 14.81 3.18
C LEU A 269 9.81 15.01 2.25
N ARG A 270 10.58 13.95 1.93
CA ARG A 270 11.65 14.04 0.94
C ARG A 270 11.12 14.35 -0.45
N ALA A 271 10.07 13.64 -0.89
CA ALA A 271 9.49 13.78 -2.22
C ALA A 271 9.02 15.22 -2.49
N TYR A 272 8.50 15.90 -1.46
CA TYR A 272 8.10 17.30 -1.52
C TYR A 272 9.20 18.29 -1.14
N GLY A 273 10.46 17.86 -0.99
CA GLY A 273 11.58 18.76 -0.67
C GLY A 273 11.53 19.38 0.73
N ARG A 274 10.80 18.77 1.66
CA ARG A 274 10.62 19.25 3.05
C ARG A 274 11.62 18.67 4.04
N LEU A 275 12.43 17.70 3.64
CA LEU A 275 13.57 17.23 4.42
C LEU A 275 14.83 18.02 4.08
N LYS A 276 15.49 18.54 5.13
CA LYS A 276 16.83 19.11 5.00
C LYS A 276 17.84 17.99 4.69
N PRO A 277 18.88 18.27 3.88
CA PRO A 277 19.95 17.31 3.58
C PRO A 277 20.66 16.76 4.82
#